data_AF-A0A1C5N5Q4-F1
#
_entry.id   AF-A0A1C5N5Q4-F1
#
_cell.length_a   1.000
_cell.length_b   1.000
_cell.length_c   1.000
_cell.angle_alpha   90.00
_cell.angle_beta   90.00
_cell.angle_gamma   90.00
#
_symmetry.space_group_name_H-M   'P 1'
#
loop_
_entity.id
_entity.type
_entity.pdbx_description
1 polymer ?
#
loop_
_entity_poly.entity_id
_entity_poly.type
_entity_poly.pdbx_seq_one_letter_code
_entity_poly.pdbx_strand_id
1 'polypeptide(L)'
;MTDLETWFLDFGSDHIFRLYDPFSICVVEKVRINNMIELPNKDVLIEYSVVNSEEDFNAEWGKAPLCYKKLSEIKLEYHPYDNQFCLNATALPATE
;
A
#
# COMPACT_ATOMS: atom_id res chain seq x y z
N MET A 1 20.82 6.10 -9.71
CA MET A 1 20.31 4.74 -9.97
C MET A 1 19.95 4.22 -8.59
N THR A 2 18.72 4.45 -8.17
CA THR A 2 18.25 4.00 -6.86
C THR A 2 17.83 2.55 -7.08
N ASP A 3 18.49 1.62 -6.38
CA ASP A 3 18.11 0.22 -6.41
C ASP A 3 16.66 0.07 -5.90
N LEU A 4 15.91 -0.90 -6.44
CA LEU A 4 14.50 -1.12 -6.09
C LEU A 4 14.33 -1.32 -4.57
N GLU A 5 15.28 -1.99 -3.94
CA GLU A 5 15.30 -2.23 -2.50
C GLU A 5 15.47 -0.91 -1.73
N THR A 6 16.34 -0.02 -2.22
CA THR A 6 16.53 1.31 -1.63
C THR A 6 15.27 2.17 -1.76
N TRP A 7 14.63 2.17 -2.94
CA TRP A 7 13.37 2.90 -3.12
C TRP A 7 12.26 2.36 -2.21
N PHE A 8 12.18 1.04 -2.04
CA PHE A 8 11.21 0.41 -1.16
C PHE A 8 11.42 0.80 0.31
N LEU A 9 12.67 0.77 0.78
CA LEU A 9 13.02 1.11 2.16
C LEU A 9 12.85 2.60 2.46
N ASP A 10 13.29 3.49 1.56
CA ASP A 10 13.22 4.95 1.76
C ASP A 10 11.81 5.52 1.57
N PHE A 11 10.98 4.90 0.74
CA PHE A 11 9.69 5.45 0.35
C PHE A 11 8.56 4.40 0.35
N GLY A 12 8.72 3.28 -0.35
CA GLY A 12 7.61 2.35 -0.61
C GLY A 12 6.94 1.73 0.63
N SER A 13 7.67 1.46 1.70
CA SER A 13 7.18 0.69 2.86
C SER A 13 6.22 1.46 3.80
N ASP A 14 6.25 2.80 3.74
CA ASP A 14 5.49 3.69 4.63
C ASP A 14 4.32 4.41 3.93
N HIS A 15 4.05 4.05 2.67
CA HIS A 15 3.02 4.71 1.87
C HIS A 15 1.93 3.73 1.44
N ILE A 16 0.73 4.30 1.25
CA ILE A 16 -0.44 3.60 0.72
C ILE A 16 -0.51 3.85 -0.78
N PHE A 17 -0.64 2.77 -1.51
CA PHE A 17 -0.74 2.77 -2.96
C PHE A 17 -2.14 2.35 -3.39
N ARG A 18 -2.58 2.90 -4.53
CA ARG A 18 -3.75 2.43 -5.26
C ARG A 18 -3.31 1.34 -6.20
N LEU A 19 -3.82 0.13 -5.98
CA LEU A 19 -3.62 -1.01 -6.84
C LEU A 19 -4.79 -1.10 -7.82
N TYR A 20 -4.46 -1.03 -9.11
CA TYR A 20 -5.39 -1.24 -10.20
C TYR A 20 -5.07 -2.59 -10.83
N ASP A 21 -6.00 -3.53 -10.66
CA ASP A 21 -5.92 -4.82 -11.31
C ASP A 21 -6.90 -4.89 -12.49
N PRO A 22 -6.43 -5.02 -13.74
CA PRO A 22 -7.31 -5.04 -14.91
C PRO A 22 -8.21 -6.27 -14.97
N PHE A 23 -7.90 -7.32 -14.19
CA PHE A 23 -8.69 -8.55 -14.09
C PHE A 23 -9.69 -8.53 -12.93
N SER A 24 -9.63 -7.51 -12.05
CA SER A 24 -10.56 -7.37 -10.94
C SER A 24 -11.78 -6.55 -11.34
N ILE A 25 -12.96 -7.05 -11.01
CA ILE A 25 -14.24 -6.65 -11.62
C ILE A 25 -14.68 -5.24 -11.17
N CYS A 26 -14.22 -4.78 -10.00
CA CYS A 26 -14.54 -3.46 -9.43
C CYS A 26 -13.86 -3.34 -8.06
N VAL A 27 -12.66 -2.77 -7.97
CA VAL A 27 -12.29 -1.74 -6.96
C VAL A 27 -10.81 -1.40 -7.14
N VAL A 28 -10.50 -0.11 -7.07
CA VAL A 28 -9.13 0.33 -6.77
C VAL A 28 -8.87 -0.03 -5.32
N GLU A 29 -7.92 -0.92 -5.07
CA GLU A 29 -7.59 -1.34 -3.71
C GLU A 29 -6.52 -0.42 -3.14
N LYS A 30 -6.73 0.07 -1.92
CA LYS A 30 -5.66 0.72 -1.15
C LYS A 30 -4.81 -0.35 -0.53
N VAL A 31 -3.51 -0.31 -0.78
CA VAL A 31 -2.59 -1.36 -0.36
C VAL A 31 -1.33 -0.77 0.25
N ARG A 32 -0.76 -1.48 1.21
CA ARG A 32 0.58 -1.24 1.72
C ARG A 32 1.51 -2.30 1.13
N ILE A 33 2.66 -1.86 0.61
CA ILE A 33 3.67 -2.79 0.11
C ILE A 33 4.50 -3.27 1.29
N ASN A 34 4.57 -4.58 1.47
CA ASN A 34 5.33 -5.21 2.55
C ASN A 34 6.71 -5.69 2.04
N ASN A 35 6.80 -6.09 0.77
CA ASN A 35 8.05 -6.50 0.17
C ASN A 35 8.03 -6.40 -1.36
N MET A 36 9.22 -6.32 -1.96
CA MET A 36 9.43 -6.39 -3.41
C MET A 36 10.57 -7.36 -3.71
N ILE A 37 10.30 -8.31 -4.60
CA ILE A 37 11.26 -9.36 -4.97
C ILE A 37 11.51 -9.29 -6.47
N GLU A 38 12.77 -9.06 -6.87
CA GLU A 38 13.16 -9.16 -8.27
C GLU A 38 13.19 -10.64 -8.70
N LEU A 39 12.41 -10.98 -9.71
CA LEU A 39 12.31 -12.31 -10.29
C LEU A 39 13.39 -12.52 -11.36
N PRO A 40 13.80 -13.77 -11.65
CA PRO A 40 14.84 -14.07 -12.66
C PRO A 40 14.50 -13.62 -14.09
N ASN A 41 13.23 -13.31 -14.37
CA ASN A 41 12.76 -12.74 -15.63
C ASN A 41 12.85 -11.20 -15.69
N LYS A 42 13.48 -10.55 -14.70
CA LYS A 42 13.54 -9.09 -14.51
C LYS A 42 12.19 -8.43 -14.24
N ASP A 43 11.20 -9.21 -13.83
CA ASP A 43 9.93 -8.71 -13.34
C ASP A 43 10.01 -8.55 -11.82
N VAL A 44 9.07 -7.81 -11.24
CA VAL A 44 9.02 -7.57 -9.79
C VAL A 44 7.79 -8.24 -9.22
N LEU A 45 7.97 -9.15 -8.28
CA LEU A 45 6.87 -9.68 -7.46
C LEU A 45 6.69 -8.79 -6.25
N ILE A 46 5.47 -8.29 -6.06
CA ILE A 46 5.12 -7.42 -4.95
C ILE A 46 4.31 -8.22 -3.95
N GLU A 47 4.74 -8.15 -2.70
CA GLU A 47 3.96 -8.60 -1.54
C GLU A 47 3.27 -7.38 -0.94
N TYR A 48 1.95 -7.43 -0.82
CA TYR A 48 1.16 -6.32 -0.29
C TYR A 48 0.02 -6.81 0.61
N SER A 49 -0.49 -5.91 1.43
CA SER A 49 -1.71 -6.09 2.23
C SER A 49 -2.72 -5.01 1.88
N VAL A 50 -4.00 -5.35 1.94
CA VAL A 50 -5.09 -4.40 1.71
C VAL A 50 -5.28 -3.55 2.96
N VAL A 51 -5.39 -2.24 2.78
CA VAL A 51 -5.54 -1.24 3.84
C VAL A 51 -6.92 -0.60 3.72
N ASN A 52 -7.82 -0.97 4.63
CA ASN A 52 -9.17 -0.38 4.68
C ASN A 52 -9.29 0.69 5.78
N SER A 53 -8.43 0.63 6.79
CA SER A 53 -8.41 1.51 7.95
C SER A 53 -6.99 1.82 8.44
N GLU A 54 -6.87 2.81 9.32
CA GLU A 54 -5.59 3.13 9.98
C GLU A 54 -5.09 1.94 10.83
N GLU A 55 -6.00 1.18 11.42
CA GLU A 55 -5.67 -0.03 12.18
C GLU A 55 -5.04 -1.10 11.28
N ASP A 56 -5.53 -1.26 10.04
CA ASP A 56 -4.93 -2.20 9.08
C ASP A 56 -3.51 -1.77 8.67
N PHE A 57 -3.28 -0.46 8.53
CA PHE A 57 -1.97 0.07 8.19
C PHE A 57 -0.97 -0.08 9.32
N ASN A 58 -1.40 0.18 10.56
CA ASN A 58 -0.59 0.04 11.77
C ASN A 58 -0.53 -1.39 12.31
N ALA A 59 -1.28 -2.33 11.71
CA ALA A 59 -1.25 -3.73 12.11
C ALA A 59 0.18 -4.29 12.00
N GLU A 60 0.57 -5.11 12.99
CA GLU A 60 1.82 -5.84 12.93
C GLU A 60 1.91 -6.66 11.64
N TRP A 61 3.09 -6.65 11.03
CA TRP A 61 3.38 -7.39 9.81
C TRP A 61 3.02 -8.86 10.03
N GLY A 62 2.16 -9.42 9.16
CA GLY A 62 1.69 -10.80 9.25
C GLY A 62 0.32 -11.01 9.93
N LYS A 63 -0.35 -9.97 10.44
CA LYS A 63 -1.76 -10.07 10.87
C LYS A 63 -2.76 -9.90 9.72
N ALA A 64 -2.40 -9.11 8.70
CA ALA A 64 -3.23 -8.90 7.52
C ALA A 64 -3.01 -10.01 6.48
N PRO A 65 -4.04 -10.38 5.70
CA PRO A 65 -3.86 -11.29 4.57
C PRO A 65 -2.87 -10.68 3.57
N LEU A 66 -1.81 -11.43 3.27
CA LEU A 66 -0.79 -11.06 2.30
C LEU A 66 -1.20 -11.53 0.91
N CYS A 67 -1.08 -10.64 -0.07
CA CYS A 67 -1.31 -10.91 -1.47
C CYS A 67 0.00 -10.75 -2.24
N TYR A 68 0.15 -11.55 -3.30
CA TYR A 68 1.32 -11.53 -4.16
C TYR A 68 0.88 -11.29 -5.59
N LYS A 69 1.50 -10.33 -6.26
CA LYS A 69 1.19 -10.02 -7.65
C LYS A 69 2.39 -9.44 -8.37
N LYS A 70 2.54 -9.76 -9.66
CA LYS A 70 3.62 -9.19 -10.45
C LYS A 70 3.30 -7.75 -10.77
N LEU A 71 4.29 -6.88 -10.64
CA LEU A 71 4.19 -5.47 -11.00
C LEU A 71 3.79 -5.28 -12.46
N SER A 72 4.17 -6.22 -13.35
CA SER A 72 3.77 -6.21 -14.76
C SER A 72 2.27 -6.47 -14.99
N GLU A 73 1.56 -7.08 -14.04
CA GLU A 73 0.14 -7.45 -14.15
C GLU A 73 -0.79 -6.40 -13.56
N ILE A 74 -0.26 -5.46 -12.78
CA ILE A 74 -1.02 -4.43 -12.07
C ILE A 74 -0.49 -3.04 -12.40
N LYS A 75 -1.24 -2.02 -12.04
CA LYS A 75 -0.74 -0.65 -11.97
C LYS A 75 -0.79 -0.16 -10.53
N LEU A 76 0.34 0.30 -10.02
CA LEU A 76 0.43 0.97 -8.73
C LEU A 76 0.50 2.48 -8.93
N GLU A 77 -0.35 3.22 -8.25
CA GLU A 77 -0.29 4.68 -8.20
C GLU A 77 -0.18 5.16 -6.76
N TYR A 78 0.60 6.22 -6.56
CA TYR A 78 0.72 6.88 -5.27
C TYR A 78 0.01 8.23 -5.31
N HIS A 79 -0.76 8.52 -4.26
CA HIS A 79 -1.36 9.83 -4.06
C HIS A 79 -1.20 10.24 -2.59
N PRO A 80 -0.67 11.44 -2.28
CA PRO A 80 -0.31 11.83 -0.90
C PRO A 80 -1.49 11.87 0.07
N TYR A 81 -2.71 12.04 -0.45
CA TYR A 81 -3.93 12.01 0.36
C TYR A 81 -4.38 10.59 0.74
N ASP A 82 -3.85 9.54 0.12
CA ASP A 82 -4.23 8.18 0.51
C ASP A 82 -3.64 7.77 1.85
N ASN A 83 -2.52 8.38 2.24
CA ASN A 83 -1.89 8.23 3.55
C ASN A 83 -2.65 8.97 4.67
N GLN A 84 -3.60 9.86 4.32
CA GLN A 84 -4.46 10.50 5.32
C GLN A 84 -5.67 9.63 5.58
N PHE A 85 -5.65 8.94 6.72
CA PHE A 85 -6.86 8.42 7.31
C PHE A 85 -7.63 9.61 7.89
N CYS A 86 -8.89 9.79 7.46
CA CYS A 86 -9.71 10.85 8.03
C CYS A 86 -9.85 10.61 9.54
N LEU A 87 -9.17 11.41 10.35
CA LEU A 87 -9.45 11.49 11.78
C LEU A 87 -10.92 11.89 11.93
N ASN A 88 -11.69 11.10 12.67
CA ASN A 88 -13.06 11.47 13.03
C ASN A 88 -13.08 12.90 13.57
N ALA A 89 -13.90 13.76 12.97
CA ALA A 89 -14.16 15.11 13.41
C ALA A 89 -14.95 15.09 14.75
N THR A 90 -14.30 14.67 15.83
CA THR A 90 -14.81 14.76 17.20
C THR A 90 -13.70 15.23 18.12
N ALA A 91 -13.21 16.43 17.86
CA ALA A 91 -12.55 17.27 18.84
C ALA A 91 -12.93 18.72 18.55
N LEU A 92 -14.23 19.03 18.56
CA LEU A 92 -14.65 20.40 18.87
C LEU A 92 -14.39 20.60 20.36
N PRO A 93 -13.48 21.49 20.79
CA PRO A 93 -13.42 21.87 22.18
C PRO A 93 -14.77 22.50 22.52
N ALA A 94 -15.43 22.00 23.55
CA ALA A 94 -16.57 22.67 24.13
C ALA A 94 -16.10 24.07 24.55
N THR A 95 -16.60 25.10 23.88
CA THR A 95 -16.50 26.49 24.34
C THR A 95 -17.16 26.57 25.71
N GLU A 96 -16.35 26.93 26.71
CA GLU A 96 -16.78 27.35 28.06
C GLU A 96 -17.76 28.53 28.02
#